data_AF-A0A1X0XIH5-F1
#
_entry.id   AF-A0A1X0XIH5-F1
#
_cell.length_a   1.000
_cell.length_b   1.000
_cell.length_c   1.000
_cell.angle_alpha   90.00
_cell.angle_beta   90.00
_cell.angle_gamma   90.00
#
_symmetry.space_group_name_H-M   'P 1'
#
loop_
_entity.id
_entity.type
_entity.pdbx_description
1 polymer ?
#
loop_
_entity_poly.entity_id
_entity_poly.type
_entity_poly.pdbx_seq_one_letter_code
_entity_poly.pdbx_strand_id
1 'polypeptide(L)'
;MCQGQFVETPRRLEPVRTVTRRLYLASGNRCAYPGCAQVLMTADGVMVGEIAHIEGALPTSARFNPDMTNEQRRGYDNLLLMCGTDHTVIDNDAEAWTVARLRALKRAHEANATAVGQSPRDIKASARVLPIDAMVADSPPFVGRELQLQDVAANLNAAGDPRRSLVAVSGPPGVGKTTLLRQAVAAAQAADLFQYVLFVDMRGYEEDPANRVHADAVFHPLLSSFGLDDDDIPQDPADQARKYQEVMNQFAAEGKSVLLWLDNVSERDQFDSLRPANPVHKVTITTRETFGHIPSRQVVEVKRMPLDEAVTVITTSARDRNPDDHRFDSVDQVERLAVLCDRLPLALQIVAALLADEPDRPIEELVVELAREEDRLGGLHYSGDLSVRAALALSYNRLPEELRRLFRLLSVVPGGDVGLDAAAILIRASSGPAARQQLMALVRSHLVEQHVPNRWSMHDLVRLYSTEECASQAGDAETAFQRLVGRYYVALAGSAEWLTAVVSDKSKILFPSAEDAAAWFQAERATATSILTRIVAREDFRAYAIGMGVVLGELLRQQKHWVQEFHDVAALTASLAPKVREQNPWTAYL
;
A
#
# COMPACT_ATOMS: atom_id res chain seq x y z
N MET A 1 -43.59 -52.32 8.02
CA MET A 1 -42.47 -52.64 7.12
C MET A 1 -41.31 -51.76 7.54
N CYS A 2 -40.30 -52.34 8.18
CA CYS A 2 -39.14 -51.64 8.72
C CYS A 2 -38.30 -51.08 7.57
N GLN A 3 -38.00 -49.78 7.62
CA GLN A 3 -37.03 -49.13 6.74
C GLN A 3 -35.64 -49.73 7.03
N GLY A 4 -35.09 -50.50 6.09
CA GLY A 4 -33.71 -50.96 6.16
C GLY A 4 -32.78 -49.75 6.03
N GLN A 5 -32.07 -49.40 7.10
CA GLN A 5 -30.94 -48.48 7.02
C GLN A 5 -29.90 -49.09 6.07
N PHE A 6 -29.63 -48.41 4.95
CA PHE A 6 -28.46 -48.71 4.14
C PHE A 6 -27.23 -48.43 5.00
N VAL A 7 -26.63 -49.47 5.56
CA VAL A 7 -25.34 -49.38 6.25
C VAL A 7 -24.27 -49.22 5.18
N GLU A 8 -23.82 -47.98 4.99
CA GLU A 8 -22.76 -47.66 4.07
C GLU A 8 -21.47 -48.42 4.45
N THR A 9 -20.84 -49.13 3.51
CA THR A 9 -19.58 -49.81 3.78
C THR A 9 -18.48 -48.78 4.08
N PRO A 10 -17.78 -48.86 5.24
CA PRO A 10 -16.71 -47.92 5.59
C PRO A 10 -15.52 -48.04 4.63
N ARG A 11 -15.05 -46.92 4.10
CA ARG A 11 -13.90 -46.86 3.19
C ARG A 11 -13.17 -45.53 3.34
N ARG A 12 -11.83 -45.58 3.26
CA ARG A 12 -10.98 -44.39 3.33
C ARG A 12 -11.13 -43.60 2.02
N LEU A 13 -11.75 -42.43 2.12
CA LEU A 13 -11.86 -41.47 1.03
C LEU A 13 -10.92 -40.30 1.31
N GLU A 14 -10.26 -39.80 0.27
CA GLU A 14 -9.51 -38.56 0.36
C GLU A 14 -10.44 -37.38 0.70
N PRO A 15 -10.02 -36.47 1.61
CA PRO A 15 -10.73 -35.23 1.84
C PRO A 15 -10.85 -34.41 0.56
N VAL A 16 -12.02 -33.84 0.32
CA VAL A 16 -12.23 -32.95 -0.83
C VAL A 16 -11.40 -31.66 -0.68
N ARG A 17 -10.97 -31.07 -1.79
CA ARG A 17 -10.08 -29.88 -1.79
C ARG A 17 -10.56 -28.74 -0.89
N THR A 18 -11.88 -28.51 -0.80
CA THR A 18 -12.47 -27.47 0.06
C THR A 18 -12.27 -27.75 1.55
N VAL A 19 -12.35 -29.02 1.97
CA VAL A 19 -12.10 -29.45 3.35
C VAL A 19 -10.60 -29.35 3.66
N THR A 20 -9.73 -29.82 2.76
CA THR A 20 -8.28 -29.69 2.93
C THR A 20 -7.86 -28.22 3.05
N ARG A 21 -8.35 -27.35 2.15
CA ARG A 21 -8.06 -25.91 2.21
C ARG A 21 -8.52 -25.29 3.53
N ARG A 22 -9.72 -25.66 4.00
CA ARG A 22 -10.25 -25.17 5.29
C ARG A 22 -9.42 -25.63 6.47
N LEU A 23 -8.95 -26.88 6.49
CA LEU A 23 -8.07 -27.41 7.55
C LEU A 23 -6.76 -26.64 7.61
N TYR A 24 -6.10 -26.41 6.46
CA TYR A 24 -4.85 -25.65 6.42
C TYR A 24 -5.00 -24.20 6.90
N LEU A 25 -6.10 -23.53 6.52
CA LEU A 25 -6.41 -22.18 6.97
C LEU A 25 -6.68 -22.13 8.47
N ALA A 26 -7.55 -23.00 8.97
CA ALA A 26 -7.94 -23.04 10.39
C ALA A 26 -6.81 -23.48 11.31
N SER A 27 -5.81 -24.21 10.81
CA SER A 27 -4.63 -24.64 11.56
C SER A 27 -3.51 -23.59 11.64
N GLY A 28 -3.64 -22.45 10.96
CA GLY A 28 -2.62 -21.39 10.98
C GLY A 28 -1.24 -21.88 10.50
N ASN A 29 -1.22 -22.85 9.57
CA ASN A 29 -0.02 -23.51 9.06
C ASN A 29 0.88 -24.19 10.11
N ARG A 30 0.32 -24.67 11.22
CA ARG A 30 1.06 -25.34 12.30
C ARG A 30 0.52 -26.73 12.63
N CYS A 31 1.37 -27.58 13.19
CA CYS A 31 0.95 -28.87 13.75
C CYS A 31 -0.02 -28.67 14.93
N ALA A 32 -1.08 -29.49 14.97
CA ALA A 32 -2.03 -29.46 16.08
C ALA A 32 -1.47 -30.04 17.40
N TYR A 33 -0.34 -30.74 17.38
CA TYR A 33 0.23 -31.35 18.59
C TYR A 33 0.69 -30.28 19.61
N PRO A 34 0.34 -30.40 20.91
CA PRO A 34 0.74 -29.43 21.92
C PRO A 34 2.27 -29.29 22.01
N GLY A 35 2.78 -28.07 21.80
CA GLY A 35 4.22 -27.79 21.88
C GLY A 35 5.02 -28.07 20.60
N CYS A 36 4.37 -28.56 19.53
CA CYS A 36 5.03 -28.70 18.24
C CYS A 36 5.01 -27.39 17.45
N ALA A 37 6.16 -26.96 16.96
CA ALA A 37 6.32 -25.72 16.19
C ALA A 37 6.44 -25.95 14.67
N GLN A 38 6.27 -27.19 14.20
CA GLN A 38 6.49 -27.54 12.79
C GLN A 38 5.47 -26.87 11.88
N VAL A 39 5.98 -26.24 10.83
CA VAL A 39 5.21 -25.59 9.76
C VAL A 39 4.84 -26.65 8.72
N LEU A 40 3.57 -26.65 8.30
CA LEU A 40 3.00 -27.74 7.48
C LEU A 40 2.80 -27.38 6.00
N MET A 41 3.16 -26.16 5.62
CA MET A 41 3.22 -25.64 4.26
C MET A 41 4.51 -24.84 4.11
N THR A 42 5.28 -25.21 3.10
CA THR A 42 6.55 -24.53 2.76
C THR A 42 6.30 -23.14 2.21
N ALA A 43 7.35 -22.31 2.15
CA ALA A 43 7.29 -20.95 1.59
C ALA A 43 6.80 -20.92 0.12
N ASP A 44 7.04 -22.00 -0.63
CA ASP A 44 6.63 -22.19 -2.03
C ASP A 44 5.20 -22.76 -2.18
N GLY A 45 4.45 -22.86 -1.09
CA GLY A 45 3.06 -23.33 -1.10
C GLY A 45 2.90 -24.86 -1.15
N VAL A 46 3.98 -25.63 -1.01
CA VAL A 46 3.91 -27.10 -0.95
C VAL A 46 3.40 -27.53 0.43
N MET A 47 2.27 -28.24 0.45
CA MET A 47 1.66 -28.85 1.63
C MET A 47 2.42 -30.10 2.05
N VAL A 48 3.02 -30.09 3.24
CA VAL A 48 3.82 -31.19 3.82
C VAL A 48 3.19 -31.78 5.09
N GLY A 49 2.03 -31.27 5.51
CA GLY A 49 1.27 -31.78 6.65
C GLY A 49 0.42 -33.01 6.31
N GLU A 50 0.24 -33.87 7.31
CA GLU A 50 -0.62 -35.05 7.26
C GLU A 50 -1.96 -34.78 7.93
N ILE A 51 -3.01 -35.44 7.42
CA ILE A 51 -4.38 -35.29 7.93
C ILE A 51 -4.70 -36.49 8.84
N ALA A 52 -4.75 -36.21 10.14
CA ALA A 52 -5.13 -37.15 11.17
C ALA A 52 -6.66 -37.25 11.29
N HIS A 53 -7.18 -38.46 11.47
CA HIS A 53 -8.60 -38.67 11.75
C HIS A 53 -8.83 -38.70 13.27
N ILE A 54 -9.80 -37.93 13.75
CA ILE A 54 -10.26 -37.97 15.15
C ILE A 54 -10.93 -39.32 15.41
N GLU A 55 -11.89 -39.69 14.56
CA GLU A 55 -12.51 -41.01 14.51
C GLU A 55 -12.09 -41.72 13.22
N GLY A 56 -11.56 -42.93 13.36
CA GLY A 56 -10.86 -43.66 12.29
C GLY A 56 -11.72 -43.94 11.06
N ALA A 57 -11.07 -43.98 9.89
CA ALA A 57 -11.75 -44.17 8.60
C ALA A 57 -12.15 -45.63 8.30
N LEU A 58 -11.46 -46.61 8.89
CA LEU A 58 -11.66 -48.04 8.65
C LEU A 58 -11.93 -48.79 9.96
N PRO A 59 -12.61 -49.95 9.93
CA PRO A 59 -12.87 -50.76 11.13
C PRO A 59 -11.62 -51.19 11.90
N THR A 60 -10.46 -51.24 11.21
CA THR A 60 -9.15 -51.56 11.77
C THR A 60 -8.38 -50.35 12.30
N SER A 61 -8.90 -49.13 12.11
CA SER A 61 -8.26 -47.90 12.58
C SER A 61 -8.54 -47.65 14.06
N ALA A 62 -7.61 -46.97 14.74
CA ALA A 62 -7.84 -46.45 16.07
C ALA A 62 -9.11 -45.56 16.08
N ARG A 63 -9.90 -45.64 17.17
CA ARG A 63 -11.06 -44.78 17.42
C ARG A 63 -12.17 -44.89 16.34
N PHE A 64 -12.33 -46.05 15.71
CA PHE A 64 -13.37 -46.25 14.70
C PHE A 64 -14.78 -46.16 15.31
N ASN A 65 -15.63 -45.32 14.74
CA ASN A 65 -17.05 -45.23 15.07
C ASN A 65 -17.90 -45.87 13.96
N PRO A 66 -18.69 -46.94 14.22
CA PRO A 66 -19.51 -47.62 13.21
C PRO A 66 -20.69 -46.78 12.71
N ASP A 67 -21.15 -45.79 13.47
CA ASP A 67 -22.33 -44.98 13.16
C ASP A 67 -22.03 -43.78 12.25
N MET A 68 -20.76 -43.58 11.89
CA MET A 68 -20.28 -42.46 11.09
C MET A 68 -20.30 -42.78 9.58
N THR A 69 -20.87 -41.90 8.77
CA THR A 69 -20.87 -42.04 7.29
C THR A 69 -19.50 -41.76 6.68
N ASN A 70 -19.24 -42.22 5.45
CA ASN A 70 -17.96 -41.92 4.79
C ASN A 70 -17.74 -40.42 4.58
N GLU A 71 -18.81 -39.63 4.40
CA GLU A 71 -18.71 -38.17 4.27
C GLU A 71 -18.30 -37.50 5.59
N GLN A 72 -18.88 -37.95 6.70
CA GLN A 72 -18.51 -37.46 8.04
C GLN A 72 -17.06 -37.83 8.36
N ARG A 73 -16.60 -39.02 7.99
CA ARG A 73 -15.21 -39.47 8.22
C ARG A 73 -14.17 -38.56 7.56
N ARG A 74 -14.45 -38.12 6.32
CA ARG A 74 -13.60 -37.17 5.57
C ARG A 74 -13.98 -35.69 5.77
N GLY A 75 -14.89 -35.40 6.69
CA GLY A 75 -15.43 -34.08 6.95
C GLY A 75 -14.51 -33.25 7.85
N TYR A 76 -14.54 -31.92 7.68
CA TYR A 76 -13.70 -30.98 8.44
C TYR A 76 -13.72 -31.20 9.96
N ASP A 77 -14.88 -31.51 10.53
CA ASP A 77 -15.06 -31.68 11.98
C ASP A 77 -14.36 -32.93 12.53
N ASN A 78 -14.06 -33.91 11.68
CA ASN A 78 -13.40 -35.17 12.06
C ASN A 78 -11.89 -35.19 11.74
N LEU A 79 -11.35 -34.13 11.15
CA LEU A 79 -9.98 -34.10 10.67
C LEU A 79 -9.13 -33.07 11.41
N LEU A 80 -7.85 -33.39 11.60
CA LEU A 80 -6.83 -32.58 12.27
C LEU A 80 -5.58 -32.52 11.38
N LEU A 81 -4.93 -31.37 11.31
CA LEU A 81 -3.69 -31.21 10.56
C LEU A 81 -2.48 -31.36 11.47
N MET A 82 -1.54 -32.25 11.12
CA MET A 82 -0.37 -32.58 11.94
C MET A 82 0.88 -32.83 11.09
N CYS A 83 2.06 -32.83 11.69
CA CYS A 83 3.25 -33.35 11.00
C CYS A 83 3.26 -34.89 11.04
N GLY A 84 3.99 -35.53 10.13
CA GLY A 84 4.05 -37.00 10.07
C GLY A 84 4.56 -37.66 11.36
N THR A 85 5.45 -37.00 12.09
CA THR A 85 5.96 -37.48 13.39
C THR A 85 4.86 -37.52 14.45
N ASP A 86 4.15 -36.41 14.65
CA ASP A 86 3.13 -36.31 15.69
C ASP A 86 1.84 -37.06 15.32
N HIS A 87 1.54 -37.13 14.02
CA HIS A 87 0.47 -37.98 13.50
C HIS A 87 0.68 -39.44 13.91
N THR A 88 1.90 -39.95 13.73
CA THR A 88 2.28 -41.32 14.12
C THR A 88 2.19 -41.54 15.63
N VAL A 89 2.54 -40.54 16.45
CA VAL A 89 2.44 -40.62 17.92
C VAL A 89 0.99 -40.79 18.38
N ILE A 90 0.05 -40.03 17.78
CA ILE A 90 -1.36 -40.07 18.16
C ILE A 90 -2.05 -41.37 17.70
N ASP A 91 -1.62 -41.94 16.58
CA ASP A 91 -2.17 -43.20 16.08
C ASP A 91 -1.69 -44.43 16.88
N ASN A 92 -0.48 -44.38 17.44
CA ASN A 92 0.08 -45.49 18.24
C ASN A 92 -0.44 -45.56 19.68
N ASP A 93 -1.08 -44.50 20.19
CA ASP A 93 -1.58 -44.43 21.57
C ASP A 93 -3.04 -43.94 21.62
N ALA A 94 -3.95 -44.84 21.21
CA ALA A 94 -5.38 -44.57 21.18
C ALA A 94 -6.00 -44.41 22.58
N GLU A 95 -5.36 -44.93 23.63
CA GLU A 95 -5.83 -44.83 25.01
C GLU A 95 -5.54 -43.45 25.60
N ALA A 96 -4.34 -42.90 25.38
CA ALA A 96 -3.99 -41.55 25.82
C ALA A 96 -4.65 -40.45 24.97
N TRP A 97 -4.88 -40.70 23.68
CA TRP A 97 -5.48 -39.77 22.72
C TRP A 97 -6.92 -40.15 22.39
N THR A 98 -7.82 -40.00 23.35
CA THR A 98 -9.25 -40.24 23.15
C THR A 98 -9.90 -39.25 22.18
N VAL A 99 -11.04 -39.63 21.58
CA VAL A 99 -11.85 -38.75 20.70
C VAL A 99 -12.16 -37.41 21.37
N ALA A 100 -12.51 -37.42 22.66
CA ALA A 100 -12.81 -36.20 23.42
C ALA A 100 -11.58 -35.28 23.52
N ARG A 101 -10.39 -35.85 23.76
CA ARG A 101 -9.13 -35.11 23.82
C ARG A 101 -8.73 -34.54 22.48
N LEU A 102 -8.87 -35.30 21.39
CA LEU A 102 -8.57 -34.82 20.04
C LEU A 102 -9.53 -33.72 19.58
N ARG A 103 -10.82 -33.81 19.91
CA ARG A 103 -11.78 -32.72 19.66
C ARG A 103 -11.46 -31.46 20.47
N ALA A 104 -11.02 -31.62 21.72
CA ALA A 104 -10.57 -30.50 22.55
C ALA A 104 -9.29 -29.87 21.98
N LEU A 105 -8.35 -30.69 21.51
CA LEU A 105 -7.13 -30.26 20.84
C LEU A 105 -7.43 -29.44 19.59
N LYS A 106 -8.32 -29.95 18.71
CA LYS A 106 -8.76 -29.26 17.50
C LYS A 106 -9.30 -27.87 17.82
N ARG A 107 -10.24 -27.77 18.76
CA ARG A 107 -10.84 -26.48 19.16
C ARG A 107 -9.79 -25.50 19.70
N ALA A 108 -8.89 -25.96 20.57
CA ALA A 108 -7.84 -25.11 21.13
C ALA A 108 -6.84 -24.64 20.06
N HIS A 109 -6.44 -25.55 19.17
CA HIS A 109 -5.51 -25.28 18.08
C HIS A 109 -6.09 -24.27 17.08
N GLU A 110 -7.34 -24.46 16.65
CA GLU A 110 -8.02 -23.57 15.69
C GLU A 110 -8.35 -22.20 16.32
N ALA A 111 -8.71 -22.15 17.61
CA ALA A 111 -8.91 -20.89 18.31
C ALA A 111 -7.59 -20.09 18.41
N ASN A 112 -6.48 -20.76 18.71
CA ASN A 112 -5.15 -20.14 18.72
C ASN A 112 -4.72 -19.67 17.33
N ALA A 113 -5.01 -20.44 16.28
CA ALA A 113 -4.74 -20.04 14.91
C ALA A 113 -5.61 -18.87 14.44
N THR A 114 -6.80 -18.66 15.01
CA THR A 114 -7.63 -17.48 14.73
C THR A 114 -7.08 -16.23 15.45
N ALA A 115 -6.49 -16.39 16.64
CA ALA A 115 -5.81 -15.32 17.38
C ALA A 115 -4.39 -15.01 16.87
N VAL A 116 -3.73 -15.97 16.23
CA VAL A 116 -2.39 -15.88 15.62
C VAL A 116 -2.49 -15.79 14.08
N GLY A 117 -3.70 -15.61 13.56
CA GLY A 117 -4.09 -15.82 12.17
C GLY A 117 -3.89 -14.65 11.23
N GLN A 118 -3.06 -13.69 11.57
CA GLN A 118 -2.49 -12.80 10.55
C GLN A 118 -1.13 -13.41 10.18
N SER A 119 -1.08 -14.05 9.01
CA SER A 119 0.20 -14.14 8.31
C SER A 119 0.74 -12.72 8.17
N PRO A 120 2.07 -12.46 8.16
CA PRO A 120 2.60 -11.15 7.76
C PRO A 120 2.06 -10.67 6.39
N ARG A 121 1.47 -11.56 5.58
CA ARG A 121 0.78 -11.28 4.32
C ARG A 121 -0.67 -10.76 4.46
N ASP A 122 -1.27 -10.82 5.65
CA ASP A 122 -2.66 -10.36 5.90
C ASP A 122 -2.71 -8.95 6.52
N ILE A 123 -1.53 -8.34 6.74
CA ILE A 123 -1.41 -6.99 7.28
C ILE A 123 -1.53 -5.99 6.14
N LYS A 124 -2.55 -5.16 6.25
CA LYS A 124 -2.90 -4.19 5.22
C LYS A 124 -2.06 -2.94 5.36
N ALA A 125 -1.76 -2.30 4.24
CA ALA A 125 -1.11 -1.00 4.26
C ALA A 125 -1.96 0.01 5.03
N SER A 126 -1.31 0.80 5.88
CA SER A 126 -1.96 1.93 6.53
C SER A 126 -2.35 2.98 5.49
N ALA A 127 -3.58 3.47 5.58
CA ALA A 127 -4.06 4.55 4.73
C ALA A 127 -3.76 5.91 5.33
N ARG A 128 -3.48 6.89 4.48
CA ARG A 128 -3.44 8.30 4.85
C ARG A 128 -4.60 9.02 4.16
N VAL A 129 -5.44 9.66 4.96
CA VAL A 129 -6.50 10.56 4.48
C VAL A 129 -5.98 11.99 4.60
N LEU A 130 -6.04 12.73 3.50
CA LEU A 130 -5.55 14.10 3.44
C LEU A 130 -6.70 15.05 3.08
N PRO A 131 -6.97 16.07 3.89
CA PRO A 131 -7.72 17.23 3.44
C PRO A 131 -7.05 17.88 2.22
N ILE A 132 -7.83 18.32 1.24
CA ILE A 132 -7.30 18.88 -0.01
C ILE A 132 -6.45 20.15 0.22
N ASP A 133 -6.76 20.92 1.26
CA ASP A 133 -6.05 22.13 1.68
C ASP A 133 -4.68 21.82 2.33
N ALA A 134 -4.46 20.59 2.77
CA ALA A 134 -3.16 20.12 3.23
C ALA A 134 -2.21 19.76 2.06
N MET A 135 -2.74 19.59 0.84
CA MET A 135 -1.95 19.30 -0.34
C MET A 135 -1.29 20.57 -0.91
N VAL A 136 -0.13 20.42 -1.54
CA VAL A 136 0.55 21.55 -2.19
C VAL A 136 -0.26 22.02 -3.40
N ALA A 137 -0.59 23.32 -3.42
CA ALA A 137 -1.40 23.93 -4.48
C ALA A 137 -0.66 24.06 -5.81
N ASP A 138 0.67 24.20 -5.79
CA ASP A 138 1.49 24.35 -7.00
C ASP A 138 1.46 23.07 -7.84
N SER A 139 0.59 23.08 -8.84
CA SER A 139 0.64 22.15 -9.96
C SER A 139 1.35 22.83 -11.13
N PRO A 140 2.15 22.11 -11.93
CA PRO A 140 2.64 22.65 -13.20
C PRO A 140 1.45 23.13 -14.05
N PRO A 141 1.67 24.09 -14.98
CA PRO A 141 0.59 24.64 -15.78
C PRO A 141 -0.22 23.52 -16.42
N PHE A 142 -1.53 23.55 -16.16
CA PHE A 142 -2.45 22.60 -16.73
C PHE A 142 -2.84 23.08 -18.12
N VAL A 143 -2.41 22.32 -19.14
CA VAL A 143 -2.61 22.65 -20.55
C VAL A 143 -3.51 21.59 -21.19
N GLY A 144 -4.53 22.04 -21.91
CA GLY A 144 -5.47 21.18 -22.61
C GLY A 144 -6.45 20.49 -21.66
N ARG A 145 -7.17 19.51 -22.19
CA ARG A 145 -8.19 18.71 -21.47
C ARG A 145 -9.41 19.49 -21.01
N GLU A 146 -9.73 20.62 -21.64
CA GLU A 146 -10.86 21.45 -21.23
C GLU A 146 -12.18 20.67 -21.28
N LEU A 147 -12.37 19.80 -22.28
CA LEU A 147 -13.55 18.96 -22.41
C LEU A 147 -13.65 17.95 -21.26
N GLN A 148 -12.55 17.23 -20.96
CA GLN A 148 -12.56 16.26 -19.86
C GLN A 148 -12.74 16.96 -18.51
N LEU A 149 -12.15 18.14 -18.32
CA LEU A 149 -12.32 18.94 -17.10
C LEU A 149 -13.78 19.39 -16.95
N GLN A 150 -14.41 19.84 -18.04
CA GLN A 150 -15.84 20.17 -18.08
C GLN A 150 -16.72 18.95 -17.75
N ASP A 151 -16.38 17.77 -18.27
CA ASP A 151 -17.12 16.54 -17.98
C ASP A 151 -17.02 16.12 -16.51
N VAL A 152 -15.81 16.19 -15.92
CA VAL A 152 -15.64 15.92 -14.47
C VAL A 152 -16.40 16.95 -13.66
N ALA A 153 -16.25 18.25 -13.96
CA ALA A 153 -16.94 19.33 -13.27
C ALA A 153 -18.48 19.20 -13.37
N ALA A 154 -19.01 18.84 -14.54
CA ALA A 154 -20.45 18.62 -14.73
C ALA A 154 -20.98 17.43 -13.92
N ASN A 155 -20.15 16.41 -13.67
CA ASN A 155 -20.51 15.30 -12.80
C ASN A 155 -20.46 15.68 -11.32
N LEU A 156 -19.45 16.46 -10.90
CA LEU A 156 -19.33 16.97 -9.53
C LEU A 156 -20.48 17.92 -9.19
N ASN A 157 -20.83 18.83 -10.10
CA ASN A 157 -21.92 19.81 -9.94
C ASN A 157 -23.33 19.21 -9.94
N ALA A 158 -23.50 17.95 -10.36
CA ALA A 158 -24.82 17.32 -10.43
C ALA A 158 -25.31 16.87 -9.04
N ALA A 159 -25.69 17.85 -8.21
CA ALA A 159 -26.19 17.65 -6.86
C ALA A 159 -27.41 16.71 -6.85
N GLY A 160 -27.39 15.72 -5.96
CA GLY A 160 -28.55 14.86 -5.69
C GLY A 160 -28.87 13.80 -6.75
N ASP A 161 -28.13 13.67 -7.86
CA ASP A 161 -28.32 12.57 -8.82
C ASP A 161 -27.52 11.32 -8.35
N PRO A 162 -28.15 10.24 -7.85
CA PRO A 162 -27.46 9.00 -7.38
C PRO A 162 -26.65 8.32 -8.48
N ARG A 163 -27.12 8.59 -9.67
CA ARG A 163 -26.59 8.22 -10.95
C ARG A 163 -25.28 8.97 -11.26
N ARG A 164 -24.86 9.99 -10.52
CA ARG A 164 -23.57 10.70 -10.63
C ARG A 164 -22.85 10.79 -9.27
N SER A 165 -23.09 9.83 -8.37
CA SER A 165 -22.39 9.79 -7.06
C SER A 165 -20.96 9.27 -7.16
N LEU A 166 -20.62 8.60 -8.27
CA LEU A 166 -19.27 8.14 -8.62
C LEU A 166 -18.81 8.81 -9.91
N VAL A 167 -17.57 9.30 -9.95
CA VAL A 167 -16.88 9.74 -11.17
C VAL A 167 -15.55 8.98 -11.29
N ALA A 168 -15.42 8.16 -12.32
CA ALA A 168 -14.21 7.42 -12.62
C ALA A 168 -13.43 8.10 -13.74
N VAL A 169 -12.23 8.57 -13.44
CA VAL A 169 -11.29 9.07 -14.44
C VAL A 169 -10.38 7.90 -14.84
N SER A 170 -10.58 7.36 -16.05
CA SER A 170 -9.89 6.16 -16.51
C SER A 170 -8.93 6.47 -17.67
N GLY A 171 -7.88 5.66 -17.84
CA GLY A 171 -6.92 5.82 -18.94
C GLY A 171 -5.54 5.25 -18.65
N PRO A 172 -4.66 5.19 -19.66
CA PRO A 172 -3.32 4.60 -19.53
C PRO A 172 -2.44 5.30 -18.48
N PRO A 173 -1.36 4.65 -18.01
CA PRO A 173 -0.40 5.28 -17.10
C PRO A 173 0.25 6.53 -17.74
N GLY A 174 0.59 7.54 -16.93
CA GLY A 174 1.25 8.76 -17.40
C GLY A 174 0.38 9.74 -18.20
N VAL A 175 -0.91 9.44 -18.43
CA VAL A 175 -1.81 10.26 -19.26
C VAL A 175 -2.37 11.51 -18.56
N GLY A 176 -2.09 11.69 -17.26
CA GLY A 176 -2.49 12.87 -16.47
C GLY A 176 -3.81 12.76 -15.69
N LYS A 177 -4.27 11.55 -15.34
CA LYS A 177 -5.54 11.34 -14.60
C LYS A 177 -5.58 12.05 -13.24
N THR A 178 -4.56 11.84 -12.42
CA THR A 178 -4.39 12.46 -11.09
C THR A 178 -4.37 13.99 -11.22
N THR A 179 -3.65 14.53 -12.19
CA THR A 179 -3.58 15.98 -12.45
C THR A 179 -4.94 16.54 -12.89
N LEU A 180 -5.64 15.89 -13.82
CA LEU A 180 -6.98 16.30 -14.27
C LEU A 180 -7.96 16.35 -13.08
N LEU A 181 -7.97 15.30 -12.26
CA LEU A 181 -8.89 15.23 -11.13
C LEU A 181 -8.53 16.25 -10.06
N ARG A 182 -7.23 16.48 -9.79
CA ARG A 182 -6.76 17.55 -8.90
C ARG A 182 -7.30 18.92 -9.32
N GLN A 183 -7.22 19.25 -10.62
CA GLN A 183 -7.73 20.52 -11.15
C GLN A 183 -9.25 20.64 -10.98
N ALA A 184 -9.99 19.57 -11.26
CA ALA A 184 -11.44 19.55 -11.08
C ALA A 184 -11.84 19.69 -9.59
N VAL A 185 -11.12 19.01 -8.70
CA VAL A 185 -11.32 19.06 -7.25
C VAL A 185 -10.97 20.45 -6.69
N ALA A 186 -9.87 21.04 -7.14
CA ALA A 186 -9.50 22.41 -6.75
C ALA A 186 -10.56 23.44 -7.20
N ALA A 187 -11.08 23.31 -8.42
CA ALA A 187 -12.18 24.14 -8.90
C ALA A 187 -13.47 23.93 -8.08
N ALA A 188 -13.78 22.68 -7.71
CA ALA A 188 -14.92 22.35 -6.85
C ALA A 188 -14.78 22.92 -5.43
N GLN A 189 -13.58 22.88 -4.87
CA GLN A 189 -13.26 23.48 -3.57
C GLN A 189 -13.40 25.01 -3.62
N ALA A 190 -12.86 25.65 -4.67
CA ALA A 190 -12.95 27.10 -4.85
C ALA A 190 -14.39 27.59 -5.08
N ALA A 191 -15.28 26.70 -5.56
CA ALA A 191 -16.70 26.97 -5.73
C ALA A 191 -17.55 26.56 -4.52
N ASP A 192 -16.93 26.16 -3.39
CA ASP A 192 -17.58 25.72 -2.15
C ASP A 192 -18.65 24.63 -2.38
N LEU A 193 -18.43 23.74 -3.37
CA LEU A 193 -19.39 22.70 -3.71
C LEU A 193 -19.52 21.63 -2.63
N PHE A 194 -18.46 21.44 -1.84
CA PHE A 194 -18.36 20.42 -0.80
C PHE A 194 -17.85 21.02 0.50
N GLN A 195 -18.43 20.60 1.63
CA GLN A 195 -17.96 21.00 2.96
C GLN A 195 -16.67 20.26 3.35
N TYR A 196 -16.49 19.04 2.85
CA TYR A 196 -15.28 18.25 3.09
C TYR A 196 -14.78 17.69 1.77
N VAL A 197 -13.48 17.85 1.52
CA VAL A 197 -12.80 17.30 0.34
C VAL A 197 -11.56 16.56 0.80
N LEU A 198 -11.59 15.23 0.65
CA LEU A 198 -10.60 14.33 1.20
C LEU A 198 -9.95 13.50 0.08
N PHE A 199 -8.62 13.41 0.11
CA PHE A 199 -7.79 12.62 -0.79
C PHE A 199 -7.26 11.37 -0.09
N VAL A 200 -7.25 10.25 -0.80
CA VAL A 200 -6.62 8.99 -0.40
C VAL A 200 -5.92 8.38 -1.60
N ASP A 201 -4.62 8.11 -1.48
CA ASP A 201 -3.91 7.27 -2.45
C ASP A 201 -4.16 5.79 -2.10
N MET A 202 -4.87 5.08 -2.98
CA MET A 202 -5.25 3.70 -2.76
C MET A 202 -4.12 2.71 -3.09
N ARG A 203 -3.02 3.17 -3.67
CA ARG A 203 -1.82 2.37 -3.96
C ARG A 203 -2.14 1.07 -4.70
N GLY A 204 -3.17 1.04 -5.53
CA GLY A 204 -3.68 -0.19 -6.15
C GLY A 204 -2.70 -0.86 -7.12
N TYR A 205 -1.68 -0.14 -7.57
CA TYR A 205 -0.67 -0.63 -8.52
C TYR A 205 0.65 -1.04 -7.85
N GLU A 206 0.69 -1.17 -6.53
CA GLU A 206 1.83 -1.76 -5.82
C GLU A 206 2.06 -3.21 -6.28
N GLU A 207 3.33 -3.57 -6.49
CA GLU A 207 3.75 -4.91 -6.88
C GLU A 207 3.40 -5.94 -5.80
N ASP A 208 3.62 -5.58 -4.53
CA ASP A 208 3.21 -6.39 -3.38
C ASP A 208 1.78 -6.02 -2.98
N PRO A 209 0.81 -6.95 -3.07
CA PRO A 209 -0.56 -6.71 -2.65
C PRO A 209 -0.69 -6.25 -1.19
N ALA A 210 0.23 -6.64 -0.30
CA ALA A 210 0.21 -6.22 1.10
C ALA A 210 0.42 -4.69 1.27
N ASN A 211 1.03 -4.04 0.28
CA ASN A 211 1.25 -2.59 0.28
C ASN A 211 0.10 -1.78 -0.33
N ARG A 212 -0.93 -2.46 -0.87
CA ARG A 212 -2.14 -1.80 -1.40
C ARG A 212 -3.05 -1.36 -0.25
N VAL A 213 -3.68 -0.21 -0.41
CA VAL A 213 -4.65 0.29 0.56
C VAL A 213 -6.03 -0.27 0.21
N HIS A 214 -6.69 -0.86 1.20
CA HIS A 214 -8.06 -1.37 1.09
C HIS A 214 -9.03 -0.48 1.87
N ALA A 215 -10.33 -0.55 1.54
CA ALA A 215 -11.35 0.32 2.12
C ALA A 215 -11.41 0.27 3.66
N ASP A 216 -11.13 -0.89 4.26
CA ASP A 216 -11.16 -1.04 5.71
C ASP A 216 -10.03 -0.28 6.44
N ALA A 217 -8.88 -0.09 5.79
CA ALA A 217 -7.82 0.76 6.32
C ALA A 217 -8.15 2.27 6.24
N VAL A 218 -9.22 2.65 5.52
CA VAL A 218 -9.58 4.04 5.22
C VAL A 218 -10.67 4.57 6.16
N PHE A 219 -11.56 3.74 6.69
CA PHE A 219 -12.69 4.21 7.50
C PHE A 219 -12.28 4.97 8.76
N HIS A 220 -11.33 4.42 9.53
CA HIS A 220 -10.85 5.09 10.73
C HIS A 220 -10.26 6.48 10.44
N PRO A 221 -9.25 6.65 9.56
CA PRO A 221 -8.69 7.98 9.28
C PRO A 221 -9.71 8.93 8.63
N LEU A 222 -10.73 8.44 7.92
CA LEU A 222 -11.84 9.27 7.45
C LEU A 222 -12.67 9.82 8.60
N LEU A 223 -13.11 8.95 9.53
CA LEU A 223 -13.91 9.34 10.69
C LEU A 223 -13.16 10.35 11.57
N SER A 224 -11.86 10.13 11.80
CA SER A 224 -11.01 11.09 12.50
C SER A 224 -10.90 12.42 11.75
N SER A 225 -10.80 12.40 10.41
CA SER A 225 -10.78 13.62 9.59
C SER A 225 -12.09 14.40 9.62
N PHE A 226 -13.21 13.75 9.97
CA PHE A 226 -14.50 14.40 10.21
C PHE A 226 -14.63 14.97 11.63
N GLY A 227 -13.60 14.82 12.47
CA GLY A 227 -13.56 15.36 13.83
C GLY A 227 -14.24 14.48 14.87
N LEU A 228 -14.46 13.18 14.59
CA LEU A 228 -14.88 12.24 15.62
C LEU A 228 -13.72 11.94 16.56
N ASP A 229 -14.00 11.93 17.86
CA ASP A 229 -13.07 11.49 18.87
C ASP A 229 -12.85 9.97 18.77
N ASP A 230 -11.64 9.51 19.09
CA ASP A 230 -11.27 8.09 19.02
C ASP A 230 -12.20 7.18 19.82
N ASP A 231 -12.71 7.68 20.95
CA ASP A 231 -13.62 6.93 21.83
C ASP A 231 -15.01 6.69 21.17
N ASP A 232 -15.35 7.47 20.14
CA ASP A 232 -16.58 7.33 19.36
C ASP A 232 -16.41 6.50 18.08
N ILE A 233 -15.17 6.11 17.74
CA ILE A 233 -14.86 5.31 16.56
C ILE A 233 -14.76 3.82 16.97
N PRO A 234 -15.58 2.93 16.37
CA PRO A 234 -15.51 1.51 16.65
C PRO A 234 -14.16 0.89 16.29
N GLN A 235 -13.82 -0.19 16.99
CA GLN A 235 -12.55 -0.90 16.79
C GLN A 235 -12.63 -1.94 15.66
N ASP A 236 -13.80 -2.54 15.47
CA ASP A 236 -14.04 -3.51 14.40
C ASP A 236 -14.23 -2.80 13.04
N PRO A 237 -13.53 -3.21 11.97
CA PRO A 237 -13.65 -2.57 10.66
C PRO A 237 -15.07 -2.57 10.05
N ALA A 238 -15.88 -3.60 10.33
CA ALA A 238 -17.25 -3.63 9.84
C ALA A 238 -18.13 -2.62 10.60
N ASP A 239 -17.92 -2.45 11.90
CA ASP A 239 -18.57 -1.39 12.67
C ASP A 239 -18.09 0.02 12.28
N GLN A 240 -16.81 0.18 11.94
CA GLN A 240 -16.29 1.45 11.38
C GLN A 240 -16.98 1.79 10.06
N ALA A 241 -17.18 0.82 9.17
CA ALA A 241 -17.91 1.02 7.93
C ALA A 241 -19.37 1.46 8.18
N ARG A 242 -20.04 0.87 9.18
CA ARG A 242 -21.39 1.27 9.59
C ARG A 242 -21.41 2.69 10.16
N LYS A 243 -20.50 3.01 11.07
CA LYS A 243 -20.35 4.35 11.66
C LYS A 243 -20.07 5.41 10.59
N TYR A 244 -19.21 5.08 9.62
CA TYR A 244 -18.96 5.91 8.45
C TYR A 244 -20.27 6.24 7.71
N GLN A 245 -21.08 5.23 7.36
CA GLN A 245 -22.36 5.46 6.68
C GLN A 245 -23.35 6.27 7.54
N GLU A 246 -23.36 6.09 8.87
CA GLU A 246 -24.15 6.91 9.80
C GLU A 246 -23.74 8.39 9.75
N VAL A 247 -22.43 8.69 9.81
CA VAL A 247 -21.89 10.05 9.73
C VAL A 247 -22.19 10.70 8.38
N MET A 248 -22.02 9.96 7.28
CA MET A 248 -22.38 10.46 5.94
C MET A 248 -23.86 10.83 5.87
N ASN A 249 -24.75 9.94 6.34
CA ASN A 249 -26.18 10.22 6.38
C ASN A 249 -26.54 11.44 7.26
N GLN A 250 -25.85 11.60 8.39
CA GLN A 250 -26.01 12.77 9.25
C GLN A 250 -25.61 14.06 8.53
N PHE A 251 -24.45 14.08 7.88
CA PHE A 251 -24.01 15.22 7.08
C PHE A 251 -25.02 15.57 5.99
N ALA A 252 -25.54 14.57 5.27
CA ALA A 252 -26.57 14.80 4.28
C ALA A 252 -27.85 15.42 4.87
N ALA A 253 -28.28 14.96 6.06
CA ALA A 253 -29.44 15.53 6.76
C ALA A 253 -29.21 16.98 7.23
N GLU A 254 -27.96 17.33 7.53
CA GLU A 254 -27.52 18.69 7.87
C GLU A 254 -27.26 19.57 6.62
N GLY A 255 -27.46 19.04 5.41
CA GLY A 255 -27.15 19.74 4.16
C GLY A 255 -25.66 19.88 3.86
N LYS A 256 -24.81 19.11 4.56
CA LYS A 256 -23.37 19.04 4.33
C LYS A 256 -23.04 17.95 3.32
N SER A 257 -22.03 18.21 2.50
CA SER A 257 -21.60 17.33 1.41
C SER A 257 -20.11 17.02 1.52
N VAL A 258 -19.74 15.84 1.02
CA VAL A 258 -18.38 15.30 1.10
C VAL A 258 -17.98 14.85 -0.29
N LEU A 259 -16.76 15.20 -0.70
CA LEU A 259 -16.09 14.69 -1.88
C LEU A 259 -14.90 13.84 -1.45
N LEU A 260 -14.94 12.55 -1.79
CA LEU A 260 -13.85 11.62 -1.58
C LEU A 260 -13.11 11.39 -2.91
N TRP A 261 -11.83 11.72 -2.97
CA TRP A 261 -10.95 11.43 -4.09
C TRP A 261 -10.04 10.25 -3.75
N LEU A 262 -10.27 9.12 -4.42
CA LEU A 262 -9.48 7.90 -4.30
C LEU A 262 -8.56 7.76 -5.51
N ASP A 263 -7.27 8.01 -5.34
CA ASP A 263 -6.28 7.93 -6.40
C ASP A 263 -5.74 6.49 -6.55
N ASN A 264 -5.30 6.12 -7.75
CA ASN A 264 -4.64 4.83 -8.03
C ASN A 264 -5.46 3.59 -7.63
N VAL A 265 -6.75 3.58 -7.94
CA VAL A 265 -7.63 2.43 -7.71
C VAL A 265 -7.40 1.37 -8.79
N SER A 266 -7.08 0.14 -8.39
CA SER A 266 -6.93 -1.01 -9.30
C SER A 266 -8.05 -2.04 -9.15
N GLU A 267 -8.76 -2.06 -8.02
CA GLU A 267 -9.77 -3.07 -7.72
C GLU A 267 -11.04 -2.44 -7.16
N ARG A 268 -12.20 -3.05 -7.43
CA ARG A 268 -13.51 -2.51 -6.98
C ARG A 268 -13.67 -2.51 -5.47
N ASP A 269 -13.14 -3.55 -4.82
CA ASP A 269 -13.20 -3.71 -3.38
C ASP A 269 -12.46 -2.59 -2.62
N GLN A 270 -11.62 -1.80 -3.31
CA GLN A 270 -10.98 -0.63 -2.72
C GLN A 270 -11.94 0.55 -2.52
N PHE A 271 -13.03 0.66 -3.29
CA PHE A 271 -13.90 1.84 -3.23
C PHE A 271 -15.38 1.54 -3.03
N ASP A 272 -15.88 0.34 -3.32
CA ASP A 272 -17.33 0.08 -3.31
C ASP A 272 -17.98 0.31 -1.93
N SER A 273 -17.31 -0.06 -0.83
CA SER A 273 -17.81 0.16 0.53
C SER A 273 -17.61 1.60 1.04
N LEU A 274 -16.70 2.38 0.41
CA LEU A 274 -16.48 3.80 0.69
C LEU A 274 -17.52 4.70 0.01
N ARG A 275 -18.44 4.15 -0.80
CA ARG A 275 -19.47 4.93 -1.48
C ARG A 275 -20.61 5.27 -0.51
N PRO A 276 -20.88 6.55 -0.25
CA PRO A 276 -22.04 6.94 0.52
C PRO A 276 -23.34 6.63 -0.23
N ALA A 277 -24.37 6.21 0.50
CA ALA A 277 -25.68 5.95 -0.10
C ALA A 277 -26.37 7.24 -0.59
N ASN A 278 -26.18 8.35 0.13
CA ASN A 278 -26.81 9.63 -0.21
C ASN A 278 -26.06 10.32 -1.38
N PRO A 279 -26.78 10.72 -2.45
CA PRO A 279 -26.18 11.30 -3.66
C PRO A 279 -25.64 12.73 -3.51
N VAL A 280 -25.83 13.36 -2.35
CA VAL A 280 -25.22 14.66 -2.02
C VAL A 280 -23.70 14.55 -1.89
N HIS A 281 -23.21 13.37 -1.48
CA HIS A 281 -21.78 13.07 -1.46
C HIS A 281 -21.31 12.54 -2.81
N LYS A 282 -20.03 12.76 -3.10
CA LYS A 282 -19.38 12.29 -4.33
C LYS A 282 -18.15 11.48 -3.99
N VAL A 283 -17.95 10.40 -4.75
CA VAL A 283 -16.69 9.67 -4.81
C VAL A 283 -16.12 9.86 -6.19
N THR A 284 -14.83 10.17 -6.26
CA THR A 284 -14.08 10.25 -7.50
C THR A 284 -12.90 9.31 -7.43
N ILE A 285 -12.63 8.60 -8.52
CA ILE A 285 -11.55 7.63 -8.59
C ILE A 285 -10.67 7.90 -9.80
N THR A 286 -9.36 7.70 -9.66
CA THR A 286 -8.48 7.52 -10.82
C THR A 286 -8.10 6.06 -10.97
N THR A 287 -8.11 5.56 -12.21
CA THR A 287 -7.81 4.15 -12.46
C THR A 287 -7.23 3.93 -13.86
N ARG A 288 -6.43 2.88 -14.02
CA ARG A 288 -5.99 2.34 -15.31
C ARG A 288 -6.96 1.26 -15.82
N GLU A 289 -7.85 0.79 -14.96
CA GLU A 289 -8.75 -0.31 -15.26
C GLU A 289 -10.06 0.17 -15.88
N THR A 290 -10.68 -0.71 -16.67
CA THR A 290 -12.07 -0.58 -17.05
C THR A 290 -12.91 -1.45 -16.13
N PHE A 291 -13.46 -0.87 -15.07
CA PHE A 291 -14.40 -1.59 -14.20
C PHE A 291 -15.70 -1.85 -14.97
N GLY A 292 -15.93 -3.10 -15.36
CA GLY A 292 -17.22 -3.53 -15.89
C GLY A 292 -18.35 -3.08 -14.97
N HIS A 293 -19.49 -2.65 -15.53
CA HIS A 293 -20.68 -2.18 -14.82
C HIS A 293 -20.64 -0.77 -14.19
N ILE A 294 -19.59 0.03 -14.38
CA ILE A 294 -19.72 1.48 -14.15
C ILE A 294 -20.45 2.09 -15.35
N PRO A 295 -21.58 2.81 -15.16
CA PRO A 295 -22.28 3.47 -16.26
C PRO A 295 -21.35 4.44 -17.01
N SER A 296 -21.38 4.42 -18.35
CA SER A 296 -20.48 5.24 -19.19
C SER A 296 -20.47 6.73 -18.83
N ARG A 297 -21.62 7.28 -18.43
CA ARG A 297 -21.75 8.68 -18.00
C ARG A 297 -21.05 9.03 -16.67
N GLN A 298 -20.61 8.04 -15.90
CA GLN A 298 -19.77 8.21 -14.72
C GLN A 298 -18.28 8.08 -15.06
N VAL A 299 -17.94 7.70 -16.30
CA VAL A 299 -16.56 7.46 -16.72
C VAL A 299 -16.11 8.61 -17.61
N VAL A 300 -15.03 9.28 -17.22
CA VAL A 300 -14.30 10.24 -18.04
C VAL A 300 -13.03 9.56 -18.51
N GLU A 301 -13.01 9.19 -19.79
CA GLU A 301 -11.87 8.51 -20.41
C GLU A 301 -10.81 9.54 -20.84
N VAL A 302 -9.59 9.39 -20.32
CA VAL A 302 -8.44 10.23 -20.65
C VAL A 302 -7.51 9.48 -21.58
N LYS A 303 -7.36 9.99 -22.80
CA LYS A 303 -6.50 9.42 -23.87
C LYS A 303 -5.21 10.19 -23.98
N ARG A 304 -4.25 9.75 -24.80
CA ARG A 304 -3.05 10.55 -25.14
C ARG A 304 -3.44 11.96 -25.61
N MET A 305 -2.58 12.93 -25.38
CA MET A 305 -2.88 14.32 -25.75
C MET A 305 -2.95 14.45 -27.28
N PRO A 306 -3.84 15.30 -27.80
CA PRO A 306 -3.68 15.87 -29.14
C PRO A 306 -2.29 16.47 -29.34
N LEU A 307 -1.79 16.46 -30.58
CA LEU A 307 -0.41 16.87 -30.86
C LEU A 307 -0.18 18.36 -30.55
N ASP A 308 -1.14 19.20 -30.89
CA ASP A 308 -1.17 20.64 -30.59
C ASP A 308 -1.15 20.92 -29.08
N GLU A 309 -1.94 20.19 -28.29
CA GLU A 309 -1.89 20.29 -26.83
C GLU A 309 -0.52 19.83 -26.28
N ALA A 310 0.05 18.76 -26.83
CA ALA A 310 1.36 18.24 -26.41
C ALA A 310 2.52 19.23 -26.70
N VAL A 311 2.50 19.87 -27.88
CA VAL A 311 3.42 20.96 -28.24
C VAL A 311 3.28 22.13 -27.26
N THR A 312 2.05 22.47 -26.89
CA THR A 312 1.77 23.53 -25.92
C THR A 312 2.32 23.18 -24.54
N VAL A 313 2.18 21.94 -24.07
CA VAL A 313 2.78 21.49 -22.79
C VAL A 313 4.29 21.68 -22.79
N ILE A 314 5.00 21.20 -23.81
CA ILE A 314 6.47 21.32 -23.90
C ILE A 314 6.86 22.79 -23.88
N THR A 315 6.22 23.60 -24.72
CA THR A 315 6.56 25.02 -24.91
C THR A 315 6.31 25.82 -23.64
N THR A 316 5.14 25.66 -23.01
CA THR A 316 4.81 26.36 -21.76
C THR A 316 5.72 25.92 -20.63
N SER A 317 5.92 24.60 -20.44
CA SER A 317 6.76 24.09 -19.34
C SER A 317 8.23 24.53 -19.46
N ALA A 318 8.76 24.63 -20.68
CA ALA A 318 10.11 25.14 -20.89
C ALA A 318 10.19 26.67 -20.67
N ARG A 319 9.20 27.43 -21.17
CA ARG A 319 9.15 28.89 -21.06
C ARG A 319 8.85 29.40 -19.65
N ASP A 320 8.17 28.61 -18.82
CA ASP A 320 8.00 28.95 -17.40
C ASP A 320 9.34 29.12 -16.67
N ARG A 321 10.39 28.43 -17.15
CA ARG A 321 11.74 28.54 -16.61
C ARG A 321 12.57 29.55 -17.38
N ASN A 322 12.46 29.53 -18.70
CA ASN A 322 13.22 30.40 -19.60
C ASN A 322 12.24 31.15 -20.53
N PRO A 323 11.65 32.28 -20.10
CA PRO A 323 10.63 33.00 -20.88
C PRO A 323 11.10 33.45 -22.26
N ASP A 324 12.40 33.75 -22.41
CA ASP A 324 13.02 34.25 -23.65
C ASP A 324 13.56 33.12 -24.55
N ASP A 325 13.11 31.88 -24.35
CA ASP A 325 13.56 30.75 -25.16
C ASP A 325 12.88 30.72 -26.55
N HIS A 326 13.63 31.22 -27.52
CA HIS A 326 13.23 31.29 -28.93
C HIS A 326 13.31 29.96 -29.68
N ARG A 327 13.90 28.90 -29.10
CA ARG A 327 14.00 27.59 -29.78
C ARG A 327 12.62 27.00 -30.09
N PHE A 328 11.63 27.34 -29.27
CA PHE A 328 10.24 26.88 -29.39
C PHE A 328 9.40 27.67 -30.41
N ASP A 329 9.97 28.66 -31.10
CA ASP A 329 9.27 29.39 -32.17
C ASP A 329 9.15 28.53 -33.45
N SER A 330 10.00 27.50 -33.59
CA SER A 330 9.97 26.52 -34.68
C SER A 330 9.18 25.27 -34.29
N VAL A 331 7.91 25.18 -34.72
CA VAL A 331 6.96 24.13 -34.32
C VAL A 331 7.39 22.71 -34.74
N ASP A 332 8.02 22.55 -35.91
CA ASP A 332 8.34 21.22 -36.48
C ASP A 332 9.19 20.32 -35.56
N GLN A 333 10.17 20.89 -34.85
CA GLN A 333 11.04 20.12 -33.96
C GLN A 333 10.33 19.75 -32.65
N VAL A 334 9.46 20.63 -32.16
CA VAL A 334 8.65 20.40 -30.96
C VAL A 334 7.60 19.33 -31.22
N GLU A 335 7.01 19.31 -32.42
CA GLU A 335 6.08 18.24 -32.85
C GLU A 335 6.76 16.87 -32.89
N ARG A 336 7.96 16.78 -33.48
CA ARG A 336 8.74 15.52 -33.50
C ARG A 336 9.02 15.02 -32.09
N LEU A 337 9.41 15.93 -31.20
CA LEU A 337 9.66 15.61 -29.80
C LEU A 337 8.38 15.13 -29.09
N ALA A 338 7.26 15.81 -29.31
CA ALA A 338 5.96 15.41 -28.75
C ALA A 338 5.52 14.02 -29.23
N VAL A 339 5.80 13.67 -30.49
CA VAL A 339 5.53 12.34 -31.06
C VAL A 339 6.40 11.27 -30.40
N LEU A 340 7.70 11.51 -30.22
CA LEU A 340 8.60 10.60 -29.50
C LEU A 340 8.20 10.43 -28.02
N CYS A 341 7.69 11.47 -27.38
CA CYS A 341 7.12 11.37 -26.03
C CYS A 341 5.77 10.64 -25.98
N ASP A 342 5.29 10.08 -27.10
CA ASP A 342 3.98 9.46 -27.26
C ASP A 342 2.81 10.35 -26.80
N ARG A 343 3.04 11.67 -26.79
CA ARG A 343 2.12 12.71 -26.30
C ARG A 343 1.59 12.41 -24.88
N LEU A 344 2.44 11.83 -24.03
CA LEU A 344 2.17 11.56 -22.62
C LEU A 344 2.67 12.73 -21.75
N PRO A 345 1.80 13.38 -20.95
CA PRO A 345 2.17 14.52 -20.11
C PRO A 345 3.47 14.36 -19.31
N LEU A 346 3.68 13.19 -18.68
CA LEU A 346 4.87 12.94 -17.89
C LEU A 346 6.16 12.98 -18.73
N ALA A 347 6.18 12.30 -19.88
CA ALA A 347 7.34 12.32 -20.78
C ALA A 347 7.60 13.73 -21.33
N LEU A 348 6.53 14.44 -21.72
CA LEU A 348 6.61 15.81 -22.23
C LEU A 348 7.21 16.76 -21.18
N GLN A 349 6.79 16.67 -19.91
CA GLN A 349 7.31 17.50 -18.82
C GLN A 349 8.78 17.20 -18.49
N ILE A 350 9.17 15.92 -18.45
CA ILE A 350 10.57 15.53 -18.24
C ILE A 350 11.47 16.08 -19.35
N VAL A 351 11.02 15.95 -20.60
CA VAL A 351 11.76 16.44 -21.77
C VAL A 351 11.79 17.97 -21.83
N ALA A 352 10.70 18.65 -21.46
CA ALA A 352 10.69 20.11 -21.35
C ALA A 352 11.66 20.61 -20.27
N ALA A 353 11.74 19.93 -19.12
CA ALA A 353 12.74 20.25 -18.09
C ALA A 353 14.17 20.04 -18.58
N LEU A 354 14.44 18.97 -19.33
CA LEU A 354 15.75 18.74 -19.96
C LEU A 354 16.15 19.88 -20.90
N LEU A 355 15.22 20.35 -21.74
CA LEU A 355 15.48 21.49 -22.62
C LEU A 355 15.70 22.78 -21.83
N ALA A 356 14.91 23.01 -20.78
CA ALA A 356 15.03 24.21 -19.96
C ALA A 356 16.36 24.28 -19.19
N ASP A 357 16.89 23.14 -18.76
CA ASP A 357 18.18 23.07 -18.05
C ASP A 357 19.39 23.22 -19.00
N GLU A 358 19.18 23.09 -20.32
CA GLU A 358 20.21 23.21 -21.37
C GLU A 358 19.80 24.27 -22.43
N PRO A 359 19.81 25.58 -22.10
CA PRO A 359 19.27 26.63 -22.98
C PRO A 359 19.99 26.78 -24.33
N ASP A 360 21.28 26.48 -24.38
CA ASP A 360 22.09 26.61 -25.60
C ASP A 360 21.95 25.41 -26.56
N ARG A 361 21.28 24.34 -26.12
CA ARG A 361 21.23 23.08 -26.86
C ARG A 361 20.13 23.09 -27.94
N PRO A 362 20.39 22.65 -29.17
CA PRO A 362 19.34 22.52 -30.17
C PRO A 362 18.31 21.44 -29.81
N ILE A 363 17.01 21.71 -30.03
CA ILE A 363 15.93 20.72 -29.83
C ILE A 363 16.16 19.46 -30.67
N GLU A 364 16.70 19.62 -31.89
CA GLU A 364 17.00 18.53 -32.82
C GLU A 364 17.96 17.49 -32.22
N GLU A 365 18.95 17.91 -31.43
CA GLU A 365 19.86 16.97 -30.78
C GLU A 365 19.12 16.08 -29.77
N LEU A 366 18.18 16.65 -29.02
CA LEU A 366 17.39 15.90 -28.07
C LEU A 366 16.41 14.94 -28.75
N VAL A 367 15.83 15.34 -29.89
CA VAL A 367 15.02 14.45 -30.75
C VAL A 367 15.83 13.22 -31.17
N VAL A 368 17.07 13.42 -31.63
CA VAL A 368 17.95 12.32 -32.06
C VAL A 368 18.33 11.40 -30.90
N GLU A 369 18.64 11.96 -29.73
CA GLU A 369 18.98 11.16 -28.54
C GLU A 369 17.78 10.36 -28.02
N LEU A 370 16.59 10.96 -27.96
CA LEU A 370 15.39 10.30 -27.50
C LEU A 370 15.01 9.13 -28.42
N ALA A 371 15.07 9.32 -29.74
CA ALA A 371 14.82 8.25 -30.71
C ALA A 371 15.82 7.09 -30.56
N ARG A 372 17.12 7.38 -30.40
CA ARG A 372 18.15 6.36 -30.16
C ARG A 372 17.92 5.59 -28.87
N GLU A 373 17.47 6.28 -27.83
CA GLU A 373 17.19 5.66 -26.54
C GLU A 373 15.94 4.77 -26.60
N GLU A 374 14.90 5.19 -27.32
CA GLU A 374 13.74 4.33 -27.62
C GLU A 374 14.13 3.08 -28.40
N ASP A 375 14.97 3.20 -29.44
CA ASP A 375 15.48 2.05 -30.21
C ASP A 375 16.27 1.07 -29.31
N ARG A 376 17.12 1.60 -28.43
CA ARG A 376 17.93 0.82 -27.49
C ARG A 376 17.05 0.04 -26.50
N LEU A 377 16.01 0.67 -25.98
CA LEU A 377 15.08 0.09 -25.00
C LEU A 377 14.03 -0.83 -25.65
N GLY A 378 13.57 -0.51 -26.87
CA GLY A 378 12.58 -1.28 -27.63
C GLY A 378 13.12 -2.65 -28.08
N GLY A 379 14.44 -2.79 -28.21
CA GLY A 379 15.10 -4.08 -28.40
C GLY A 379 15.10 -4.99 -27.16
N LEU A 380 14.72 -4.47 -25.98
CA LEU A 380 14.81 -5.17 -24.70
C LEU A 380 13.42 -5.51 -24.11
N HIS A 381 12.36 -4.72 -24.38
CA HIS A 381 11.00 -4.99 -23.87
C HIS A 381 9.87 -4.40 -24.77
N TYR A 382 8.71 -5.07 -24.83
CA TYR A 382 7.49 -4.60 -25.51
C TYR A 382 6.49 -4.09 -24.46
N SER A 383 6.74 -2.92 -23.86
CA SER A 383 5.83 -2.27 -22.90
C SER A 383 5.36 -0.90 -23.41
N GLY A 384 4.10 -0.55 -23.10
CA GLY A 384 3.43 0.66 -23.62
C GLY A 384 3.88 1.99 -23.01
N ASP A 385 5.01 1.99 -22.31
CA ASP A 385 5.62 3.12 -21.57
C ASP A 385 7.05 3.45 -22.05
N LEU A 386 7.46 2.92 -23.21
CA LEU A 386 8.80 3.09 -23.78
C LEU A 386 9.26 4.55 -23.85
N SER A 387 8.39 5.47 -24.27
CA SER A 387 8.68 6.90 -24.40
C SER A 387 8.95 7.58 -23.05
N VAL A 388 8.19 7.21 -22.02
CA VAL A 388 8.42 7.68 -20.65
C VAL A 388 9.75 7.14 -20.15
N ARG A 389 10.03 5.85 -20.39
CA ARG A 389 11.30 5.23 -19.96
C ARG A 389 12.51 5.86 -20.65
N ALA A 390 12.42 6.16 -21.94
CA ALA A 390 13.48 6.85 -22.69
C ALA A 390 13.70 8.28 -22.16
N ALA A 391 12.63 9.04 -21.91
CA ALA A 391 12.72 10.37 -21.29
C ALA A 391 13.36 10.31 -19.89
N LEU A 392 12.98 9.32 -19.07
CA LEU A 392 13.54 9.08 -17.75
C LEU A 392 15.03 8.74 -17.81
N ALA A 393 15.43 7.84 -18.72
CA ALA A 393 16.83 7.47 -18.90
C ALA A 393 17.69 8.68 -19.28
N LEU A 394 17.23 9.52 -20.22
CA LEU A 394 17.94 10.75 -20.58
C LEU A 394 18.02 11.74 -19.41
N SER A 395 16.92 11.94 -18.67
CA SER A 395 16.89 12.83 -17.51
C SER A 395 17.85 12.36 -16.41
N TYR A 396 17.74 11.09 -16.04
CA TYR A 396 18.61 10.47 -15.04
C TYR A 396 20.09 10.52 -15.42
N ASN A 397 20.42 10.26 -16.69
CA ASN A 397 21.80 10.31 -17.18
C ASN A 397 22.41 11.72 -17.24
N ARG A 398 21.62 12.78 -17.06
CA ARG A 398 22.10 14.17 -16.97
C ARG A 398 22.15 14.71 -15.54
N LEU A 399 21.51 14.03 -14.59
CA LEU A 399 21.62 14.40 -13.18
C LEU A 399 23.09 14.32 -12.70
N PRO A 400 23.53 15.25 -11.83
CA PRO A 400 24.73 15.07 -11.01
C PRO A 400 24.64 13.78 -10.18
N GLU A 401 25.79 13.18 -9.85
CA GLU A 401 25.83 11.89 -9.17
C GLU A 401 25.10 11.92 -7.81
N GLU A 402 25.15 13.04 -7.09
CA GLU A 402 24.43 13.21 -5.82
C GLU A 402 22.91 13.07 -6.01
N LEU A 403 22.37 13.64 -7.09
CA LEU A 403 20.94 13.57 -7.41
C LEU A 403 20.55 12.20 -7.96
N ARG A 404 21.41 11.55 -8.76
CA ARG A 404 21.16 10.16 -9.19
C ARG A 404 21.12 9.22 -8.01
N ARG A 405 22.05 9.38 -7.07
CA ARG A 405 22.08 8.60 -5.84
C ARG A 405 20.83 8.84 -5.00
N LEU A 406 20.41 10.09 -4.78
CA LEU A 406 19.14 10.38 -4.10
C LEU A 406 17.97 9.72 -4.83
N PHE A 407 17.85 9.92 -6.14
CA PHE A 407 16.79 9.36 -6.97
C PHE A 407 16.68 7.83 -6.81
N ARG A 408 17.80 7.09 -6.92
CA ARG A 408 17.83 5.64 -6.68
C ARG A 408 17.35 5.29 -5.28
N LEU A 409 17.86 5.99 -4.26
CA LEU A 409 17.59 5.67 -2.86
C LEU A 409 16.17 6.01 -2.41
N LEU A 410 15.44 6.91 -3.08
CA LEU A 410 14.05 7.20 -2.72
C LEU A 410 13.14 5.97 -2.82
N SER A 411 13.38 5.06 -3.78
CA SER A 411 12.65 3.79 -3.90
C SER A 411 12.91 2.80 -2.74
N VAL A 412 13.93 3.05 -1.93
CA VAL A 412 14.24 2.22 -0.76
C VAL A 412 13.24 2.43 0.37
N VAL A 413 12.58 3.60 0.42
CA VAL A 413 11.58 3.91 1.46
C VAL A 413 10.29 3.15 1.17
N PRO A 414 9.85 2.23 2.05
CA PRO A 414 8.59 1.52 1.86
C PRO A 414 7.39 2.48 1.85
N GLY A 415 6.39 2.21 1.01
CA GLY A 415 5.15 2.99 0.94
C GLY A 415 5.18 4.22 0.02
N GLY A 416 6.34 4.60 -0.53
CA GLY A 416 6.44 5.60 -1.60
C GLY A 416 6.23 7.07 -1.21
N ASP A 417 5.79 7.36 0.02
CA ASP A 417 5.74 8.70 0.61
C ASP A 417 7.00 8.94 1.46
N VAL A 418 7.87 9.82 0.98
CA VAL A 418 9.19 10.07 1.56
C VAL A 418 9.20 11.40 2.30
N GLY A 419 9.46 11.34 3.60
CA GLY A 419 9.71 12.52 4.43
C GLY A 419 11.07 13.17 4.19
N LEU A 420 11.18 14.44 4.55
CA LEU A 420 12.46 15.15 4.51
C LEU A 420 13.55 14.44 5.32
N ASP A 421 13.21 13.97 6.52
CA ASP A 421 14.15 13.29 7.40
C ASP A 421 14.59 11.95 6.81
N ALA A 422 13.65 11.18 6.24
CA ALA A 422 13.96 9.93 5.53
C ALA A 422 14.96 10.18 4.38
N ALA A 423 14.69 11.17 3.53
CA ALA A 423 15.59 11.54 2.45
C ALA A 423 16.97 11.96 2.96
N ALA A 424 17.03 12.81 4.00
CA ALA A 424 18.29 13.23 4.62
C ALA A 424 19.09 12.04 5.18
N ILE A 425 18.42 11.06 5.80
CA ILE A 425 19.01 9.83 6.29
C ILE A 425 19.58 8.99 5.14
N LEU A 426 18.82 8.81 4.06
CA LEU A 426 19.25 8.01 2.89
C LEU A 426 20.55 8.53 2.28
N ILE A 427 20.70 9.84 2.14
CA ILE A 427 21.88 10.42 1.50
C ILE A 427 23.00 10.84 2.47
N ARG A 428 22.80 10.71 3.79
CA ARG A 428 23.69 11.27 4.83
C ARG A 428 23.87 12.78 4.67
N ALA A 429 22.77 13.49 4.45
CA ALA A 429 22.81 14.94 4.33
C ALA A 429 23.40 15.56 5.60
N SER A 430 24.19 16.61 5.45
CA SER A 430 24.72 17.40 6.57
C SER A 430 23.62 18.13 7.34
N SER A 431 22.48 18.40 6.69
CA SER A 431 21.32 19.08 7.27
C SER A 431 20.05 18.79 6.45
N GLY A 432 18.87 19.00 7.08
CA GLY A 432 17.57 18.94 6.38
C GLY A 432 17.48 19.88 5.17
N PRO A 433 17.92 21.15 5.24
CA PRO A 433 17.96 22.04 4.08
C PRO A 433 18.75 21.51 2.88
N ALA A 434 19.87 20.82 3.11
CA ALA A 434 20.66 20.22 2.02
C ALA A 434 19.89 19.10 1.31
N ALA A 435 19.20 18.23 2.06
CA ALA A 435 18.33 17.21 1.48
C ALA A 435 17.15 17.84 0.72
N ARG A 436 16.53 18.89 1.28
CA ARG A 436 15.44 19.63 0.62
C ARG A 436 15.90 20.22 -0.71
N GLN A 437 17.10 20.81 -0.78
CA GLN A 437 17.62 21.37 -2.02
C GLN A 437 17.75 20.31 -3.13
N GLN A 438 18.22 19.10 -2.79
CA GLN A 438 18.33 17.99 -3.74
C GLN A 438 16.96 17.45 -4.16
N LEU A 439 16.02 17.30 -3.22
CA LEU A 439 14.63 16.93 -3.52
C LEU A 439 13.97 17.95 -4.46
N MET A 440 14.14 19.24 -4.19
CA MET A 440 13.63 20.31 -5.05
C MET A 440 14.27 20.30 -6.45
N ALA A 441 15.51 19.87 -6.59
CA ALA A 441 16.13 19.68 -7.90
C ALA A 441 15.48 18.52 -8.68
N LEU A 442 15.13 17.42 -8.00
CA LEU A 442 14.36 16.33 -8.60
C LEU A 442 12.92 16.74 -8.93
N VAL A 443 12.30 17.61 -8.12
CA VAL A 443 10.98 18.22 -8.43
C VAL A 443 11.06 19.06 -9.71
N ARG A 444 12.09 19.90 -9.85
CA ARG A 444 12.35 20.61 -11.12
C ARG A 444 12.63 19.65 -12.28
N SER A 445 13.05 18.41 -12.06
CA SER A 445 13.24 17.46 -13.16
C SER A 445 11.99 16.65 -13.49
N HIS A 446 10.85 16.92 -12.82
CA HIS A 446 9.62 16.11 -12.86
C HIS A 446 9.84 14.62 -12.49
N LEU A 447 10.90 14.33 -11.72
CA LEU A 447 11.23 12.98 -11.25
C LEU A 447 10.62 12.67 -9.88
N VAL A 448 10.24 13.71 -9.13
CA VAL A 448 9.63 13.63 -7.81
C VAL A 448 8.58 14.74 -7.71
N GLU A 449 7.52 14.51 -6.96
CA GLU A 449 6.51 15.53 -6.65
C GLU A 449 6.49 15.80 -5.14
N GLN A 450 6.32 17.06 -4.75
CA GLN A 450 5.97 17.41 -3.38
C GLN A 450 4.45 17.51 -3.26
N HIS A 451 3.80 16.49 -2.71
CA HIS A 451 2.34 16.44 -2.61
C HIS A 451 1.81 17.08 -1.30
N VAL A 452 2.63 17.10 -0.25
CA VAL A 452 2.36 17.77 1.06
C VAL A 452 3.64 18.47 1.52
N PRO A 453 3.58 19.56 2.31
CA PRO A 453 4.78 20.15 2.92
C PRO A 453 5.70 19.09 3.55
N ASN A 454 6.98 19.09 3.13
CA ASN A 454 8.02 18.14 3.57
C ASN A 454 7.78 16.65 3.26
N ARG A 455 6.92 16.34 2.28
CA ARG A 455 6.58 14.98 1.84
C ARG A 455 6.66 14.89 0.32
N TRP A 456 7.38 13.89 -0.17
CA TRP A 456 7.62 13.69 -1.59
C TRP A 456 7.22 12.30 -2.04
N SER A 457 6.73 12.19 -3.26
CA SER A 457 6.39 10.92 -3.89
C SER A 457 6.92 10.86 -5.31
N MET A 458 7.02 9.65 -5.85
CA MET A 458 7.33 9.41 -7.25
C MET A 458 6.07 8.91 -7.95
N HIS A 459 5.83 9.40 -9.16
CA HIS A 459 4.83 8.77 -10.04
C HIS A 459 5.23 7.31 -10.30
N ASP A 460 4.26 6.40 -10.39
CA ASP A 460 4.47 4.95 -10.46
C ASP A 460 5.55 4.51 -11.48
N LEU A 461 5.50 5.04 -12.71
CA LEU A 461 6.51 4.76 -13.75
C LEU A 461 7.92 5.24 -13.37
N VAL A 462 8.01 6.38 -12.69
CA VAL A 462 9.29 6.96 -12.22
C VAL A 462 9.84 6.14 -11.07
N ARG A 463 8.97 5.68 -10.17
CA ARG A 463 9.33 4.81 -9.05
C ARG A 463 9.80 3.43 -9.53
N LEU A 464 9.15 2.87 -10.55
CA LEU A 464 9.59 1.63 -11.19
C LEU A 464 11.00 1.79 -11.74
N TYR A 465 11.24 2.84 -12.52
CA TYR A 465 12.57 3.15 -13.06
C TYR A 465 13.61 3.39 -11.96
N SER A 466 13.27 4.15 -10.91
CA SER A 466 14.12 4.34 -9.73
C SER A 466 14.48 3.00 -9.05
N THR A 467 13.54 2.07 -8.96
CA THR A 467 13.74 0.75 -8.35
C THR A 467 14.69 -0.11 -9.18
N GLU A 468 14.54 -0.11 -10.51
CA GLU A 468 15.46 -0.79 -11.43
C GLU A 468 16.89 -0.23 -11.32
N GLU A 469 17.03 1.09 -11.36
CA GLU A 469 18.34 1.76 -11.20
C GLU A 469 18.94 1.51 -9.82
N CYS A 470 18.12 1.45 -8.77
CA CYS A 470 18.54 1.12 -7.41
C CYS A 470 19.06 -0.32 -7.29
N ALA A 471 18.40 -1.28 -7.96
CA ALA A 471 18.83 -2.67 -8.00
C ALA A 471 20.22 -2.85 -8.64
N SER A 472 20.58 -1.99 -9.61
CA SER A 472 21.92 -1.98 -10.21
C SER A 472 23.05 -1.62 -9.22
N GLN A 473 22.71 -0.92 -8.13
CA GLN A 473 23.62 -0.52 -7.05
C GLN A 473 23.18 -1.06 -5.68
N ALA A 474 22.79 -2.33 -5.63
CA ALA A 474 22.20 -2.97 -4.45
C ALA A 474 22.99 -2.77 -3.13
N GLY A 475 24.32 -2.67 -3.19
CA GLY A 475 25.15 -2.45 -1.99
C GLY A 475 24.94 -1.10 -1.30
N ASP A 476 24.81 -0.01 -2.07
CA ASP A 476 24.51 1.32 -1.51
C ASP A 476 23.07 1.39 -1.02
N ALA A 477 22.14 0.78 -1.77
CA ALA A 477 20.73 0.67 -1.40
C ALA A 477 20.54 -0.04 -0.05
N GLU A 478 21.19 -1.20 0.14
CA GLU A 478 21.13 -1.96 1.38
C GLU A 478 21.76 -1.19 2.55
N THR A 479 22.91 -0.53 2.33
CA THR A 479 23.55 0.31 3.34
C THR A 479 22.67 1.50 3.75
N ALA A 480 22.00 2.14 2.79
CA ALA A 480 21.08 3.23 3.05
C ALA A 480 19.82 2.75 3.79
N PHE A 481 19.28 1.59 3.43
CA PHE A 481 18.15 0.97 4.11
C PHE A 481 18.49 0.62 5.56
N GLN A 482 19.64 0.00 5.81
CA GLN A 482 20.12 -0.30 7.17
C GLN A 482 20.20 0.96 8.04
N ARG A 483 20.73 2.05 7.45
CA ARG A 483 20.80 3.34 8.12
C ARG A 483 19.41 3.94 8.39
N LEU A 484 18.49 3.82 7.43
CA LEU A 484 17.10 4.25 7.60
C LEU A 484 16.44 3.53 8.78
N VAL A 485 16.49 2.18 8.80
CA VAL A 485 15.94 1.35 9.88
C VAL A 485 16.52 1.76 11.23
N GLY A 486 17.85 1.87 11.33
CA GLY A 486 18.50 2.24 12.59
C GLY A 486 18.11 3.63 13.09
N ARG A 487 17.95 4.61 12.19
CA ARG A 487 17.54 5.97 12.54
C ARG A 487 16.06 6.05 12.93
N TYR A 488 15.18 5.35 12.23
CA TYR A 488 13.77 5.26 12.59
C TYR A 488 13.57 4.56 13.93
N TYR A 489 14.30 3.49 14.23
CA TYR A 489 14.26 2.85 15.54
C TYR A 489 14.64 3.83 16.68
N VAL A 490 15.72 4.60 16.50
CA VAL A 490 16.15 5.60 17.49
C VAL A 490 15.13 6.74 17.63
N ALA A 491 14.56 7.23 16.52
CA ALA A 491 13.56 8.29 16.55
C ALA A 491 12.24 7.82 17.21
N LEU A 492 11.80 6.59 16.93
CA LEU A 492 10.66 5.97 17.62
C LEU A 492 10.90 5.86 19.12
N ALA A 493 12.08 5.37 19.53
CA ALA A 493 12.42 5.26 20.95
C ALA A 493 12.44 6.64 21.64
N GLY A 494 13.02 7.65 20.99
CA GLY A 494 13.01 9.01 21.49
C GLY A 494 11.60 9.60 21.60
N SER A 495 10.74 9.32 20.61
CA SER A 495 9.34 9.73 20.66
C SER A 495 8.57 9.04 21.78
N ALA A 496 8.83 7.75 22.02
CA ALA A 496 8.23 7.03 23.14
C ALA A 496 8.68 7.60 24.49
N GLU A 497 9.97 7.93 24.67
CA GLU A 497 10.43 8.57 25.90
C GLU A 497 9.72 9.88 26.21
N TRP A 498 9.41 10.70 25.19
CA TRP A 498 8.68 11.96 25.35
C TRP A 498 7.19 11.76 25.69
N LEU A 499 6.56 10.69 25.22
CA LEU A 499 5.12 10.49 25.33
C LEU A 499 4.73 9.53 26.45
N THR A 500 5.60 8.59 26.79
CA THR A 500 5.25 7.44 27.64
C THR A 500 6.15 7.28 28.86
N ALA A 501 7.33 7.91 28.88
CA ALA A 501 8.36 7.63 29.87
C ALA A 501 9.12 8.90 30.32
N VAL A 502 10.30 8.68 30.93
CA VAL A 502 11.21 9.75 31.36
C VAL A 502 12.16 10.09 30.22
N VAL A 503 12.22 11.38 29.87
CA VAL A 503 13.01 11.86 28.73
C VAL A 503 14.51 11.88 29.04
N SER A 504 15.29 11.11 28.27
CA SER A 504 16.76 11.14 28.33
C SER A 504 17.36 12.35 27.63
N ASP A 505 18.62 12.70 27.96
CA ASP A 505 19.33 13.79 27.26
C ASP A 505 19.56 13.49 25.77
N LYS A 506 19.59 12.21 25.38
CA LYS A 506 19.66 11.82 23.96
C LYS A 506 18.36 12.16 23.23
N SER A 507 17.21 11.90 23.85
CA SER A 507 15.90 12.22 23.27
C SER A 507 15.64 13.72 23.19
N LYS A 508 16.22 14.51 24.08
CA LYS A 508 16.21 15.99 23.99
C LYS A 508 17.03 16.53 22.81
N ILE A 509 18.03 15.78 22.33
CA ILE A 509 18.78 16.14 21.12
C ILE A 509 17.97 15.80 19.87
N LEU A 510 17.16 14.74 19.91
CA LEU A 510 16.33 14.31 18.79
C LEU A 510 15.09 15.19 18.61
N PHE A 511 14.40 15.47 19.72
CA PHE A 511 13.20 16.28 19.74
C PHE A 511 13.34 17.36 20.82
N PRO A 512 13.10 18.65 20.49
CA PRO A 512 13.14 19.73 21.46
C PRO A 512 12.03 19.63 22.52
N SER A 513 10.89 19.04 22.17
CA SER A 513 9.71 18.95 23.02
C SER A 513 8.88 17.67 22.77
N ALA A 514 7.92 17.41 23.66
CA ALA A 514 6.93 16.35 23.48
C ALA A 514 6.02 16.59 22.28
N GLU A 515 5.72 17.86 21.97
CA GLU A 515 4.90 18.26 20.82
C GLU A 515 5.62 17.93 19.50
N ASP A 516 6.92 18.24 19.42
CA ASP A 516 7.74 17.90 18.25
C ASP A 516 7.84 16.38 18.05
N ALA A 517 8.00 15.62 19.14
CA ALA A 517 8.01 14.17 19.11
C ALA A 517 6.68 13.58 18.63
N ALA A 518 5.55 14.09 19.14
CA ALA A 518 4.21 13.68 18.72
C ALA A 518 3.96 14.00 17.24
N ALA A 519 4.32 15.21 16.80
CA ALA A 519 4.16 15.64 15.42
C ALA A 519 5.01 14.80 14.46
N TRP A 520 6.26 14.51 14.83
CA TRP A 520 7.12 13.60 14.06
C TRP A 520 6.50 12.21 13.96
N PHE A 521 6.06 11.63 15.09
CA PHE A 521 5.45 10.31 15.08
C PHE A 521 4.21 10.29 14.20
N GLN A 522 3.29 11.24 14.37
CA GLN A 522 2.09 11.33 13.53
C GLN A 522 2.41 11.40 12.04
N ALA A 523 3.46 12.13 11.67
CA ALA A 523 3.87 12.32 10.29
C ALA A 523 4.61 11.09 9.70
N GLU A 524 5.40 10.37 10.51
CA GLU A 524 6.29 9.27 10.07
C GLU A 524 5.79 7.87 10.41
N ARG A 525 4.70 7.73 11.17
CA ARG A 525 4.14 6.46 11.63
C ARG A 525 3.89 5.47 10.50
N ALA A 526 3.27 5.90 9.40
CA ALA A 526 3.02 5.03 8.25
C ALA A 526 4.33 4.48 7.65
N THR A 527 5.34 5.34 7.48
CA THR A 527 6.69 4.95 7.03
C THR A 527 7.32 3.95 7.99
N ALA A 528 7.21 4.20 9.31
CA ALA A 528 7.77 3.33 10.34
C ALA A 528 7.11 1.94 10.36
N THR A 529 5.79 1.87 10.22
CA THR A 529 5.03 0.62 10.10
C THR A 529 5.42 -0.13 8.83
N SER A 530 5.51 0.55 7.68
CA SER A 530 5.96 -0.09 6.43
C SER A 530 7.42 -0.56 6.49
N ILE A 531 8.30 0.14 7.22
CA ILE A 531 9.66 -0.35 7.52
C ILE A 531 9.57 -1.65 8.33
N LEU A 532 8.77 -1.69 9.41
CA LEU A 532 8.58 -2.88 10.23
C LEU A 532 8.10 -4.07 9.40
N THR A 533 7.05 -3.89 8.59
CA THR A 533 6.53 -4.92 7.68
C THR A 533 7.61 -5.45 6.75
N ARG A 534 8.47 -4.57 6.20
CA ARG A 534 9.57 -4.98 5.32
C ARG A 534 10.67 -5.77 6.03
N ILE A 535 10.98 -5.42 7.28
CA ILE A 535 12.09 -6.05 8.03
C ILE A 535 11.67 -7.28 8.84
N VAL A 536 10.37 -7.51 9.06
CA VAL A 536 9.88 -8.66 9.88
C VAL A 536 10.33 -10.01 9.32
N ALA A 537 10.41 -10.13 7.98
CA ALA A 537 10.80 -11.35 7.29
C ALA A 537 12.32 -11.51 7.15
N ARG A 538 13.11 -10.53 7.60
CA ARG A 538 14.55 -10.42 7.39
C ARG A 538 15.33 -10.71 8.67
N GLU A 539 16.06 -11.83 8.71
CA GLU A 539 16.79 -12.28 9.91
C GLU A 539 17.91 -11.31 10.32
N ASP A 540 18.55 -10.65 9.36
CA ASP A 540 19.59 -9.64 9.57
C ASP A 540 19.08 -8.36 10.27
N PHE A 541 17.77 -8.11 10.22
CA PHE A 541 17.12 -6.97 10.89
C PHE A 541 16.35 -7.34 12.15
N ARG A 542 16.46 -8.59 12.61
CA ARG A 542 15.57 -9.11 13.64
C ARG A 542 15.54 -8.32 14.94
N ALA A 543 16.69 -7.84 15.42
CA ALA A 543 16.75 -7.01 16.61
C ALA A 543 16.01 -5.68 16.43
N TYR A 544 16.15 -5.05 15.25
CA TYR A 544 15.40 -3.85 14.89
C TYR A 544 13.91 -4.14 14.74
N ALA A 545 13.51 -5.26 14.13
CA ALA A 545 12.12 -5.63 13.96
C ALA A 545 11.40 -5.81 15.32
N ILE A 546 12.04 -6.51 16.26
CA ILE A 546 11.50 -6.66 17.63
C ILE A 546 11.46 -5.30 18.34
N GLY A 547 12.56 -4.53 18.29
CA GLY A 547 12.63 -3.24 18.98
C GLY A 547 11.63 -2.21 18.43
N MET A 548 11.56 -2.04 17.12
CA MET A 548 10.59 -1.16 16.47
C MET A 548 9.16 -1.63 16.74
N GLY A 549 8.89 -2.93 16.65
CA GLY A 549 7.58 -3.50 16.91
C GLY A 549 7.06 -3.24 18.32
N VAL A 550 7.93 -3.40 19.33
CA VAL A 550 7.59 -3.08 20.73
C VAL A 550 7.32 -1.59 20.92
N VAL A 551 8.19 -0.72 20.42
CA VAL A 551 8.07 0.73 20.60
C VAL A 551 6.87 1.29 19.83
N LEU A 552 6.65 0.86 18.58
CA LEU A 552 5.46 1.20 17.81
C LEU A 552 4.21 0.71 18.51
N GLY A 553 4.21 -0.54 18.98
CA GLY A 553 3.09 -1.10 19.75
C GLY A 553 2.76 -0.26 20.99
N GLU A 554 3.78 0.21 21.72
CA GLU A 554 3.58 1.08 22.88
C GLU A 554 2.97 2.43 22.50
N LEU A 555 3.53 3.11 21.50
CA LEU A 555 3.06 4.41 21.01
C LEU A 555 1.64 4.33 20.45
N LEU A 556 1.35 3.33 19.63
CA LEU A 556 0.03 3.11 19.04
C LEU A 556 -1.00 2.74 20.09
N ARG A 557 -0.64 1.93 21.10
CA ARG A 557 -1.55 1.57 22.20
C ARG A 557 -2.02 2.79 23.01
N GLN A 558 -1.17 3.81 23.14
CA GLN A 558 -1.55 5.03 23.85
C GLN A 558 -2.47 5.94 23.02
N GLN A 559 -2.42 5.79 21.70
CA GLN A 559 -3.22 6.58 20.76
C GLN A 559 -4.38 5.73 20.26
N LYS A 560 -5.53 5.87 20.93
CA LYS A 560 -6.71 5.03 20.74
C LYS A 560 -7.22 4.97 19.28
N HIS A 561 -6.89 5.95 18.43
CA HIS A 561 -7.22 5.92 17.00
C HIS A 561 -6.43 4.91 16.16
N TRP A 562 -5.36 4.32 16.68
CA TRP A 562 -4.51 3.43 15.89
C TRP A 562 -4.61 1.97 16.32
N VAL A 563 -5.72 1.56 16.94
CA VAL A 563 -5.83 0.19 17.49
C VAL A 563 -5.71 -0.90 16.42
N GLN A 564 -6.24 -0.69 15.21
CA GLN A 564 -6.04 -1.66 14.13
C GLN A 564 -4.56 -1.77 13.76
N GLU A 565 -3.88 -0.64 13.58
CA GLU A 565 -2.45 -0.63 13.28
C GLU A 565 -1.61 -1.15 14.47
N PHE A 566 -2.05 -0.92 15.71
CA PHE A 566 -1.49 -1.53 16.90
C PHE A 566 -1.63 -3.05 16.85
N HIS A 567 -2.81 -3.58 16.50
CA HIS A 567 -3.03 -5.01 16.35
C HIS A 567 -2.14 -5.60 15.27
N ASP A 568 -2.03 -4.94 14.12
CA ASP A 568 -1.18 -5.36 13.01
C ASP A 568 0.31 -5.35 13.42
N VAL A 569 0.78 -4.29 14.06
CA VAL A 569 2.15 -4.19 14.61
C VAL A 569 2.40 -5.25 15.69
N ALA A 570 1.43 -5.48 16.57
CA ALA A 570 1.53 -6.50 17.61
C ALA A 570 1.58 -7.91 16.99
N ALA A 571 0.81 -8.17 15.93
CA ALA A 571 0.84 -9.43 15.19
C ALA A 571 2.19 -9.63 14.48
N LEU A 572 2.73 -8.61 13.81
CA LEU A 572 4.09 -8.64 13.23
C LEU A 572 5.12 -9.00 14.29
N THR A 573 5.08 -8.30 15.42
CA THR A 573 6.04 -8.47 16.50
C THR A 573 5.93 -9.86 17.13
N ALA A 574 4.70 -10.33 17.36
CA ALA A 574 4.42 -11.66 17.90
C ALA A 574 4.88 -12.78 16.95
N SER A 575 4.81 -12.55 15.63
CA SER A 575 5.30 -13.51 14.62
C SER A 575 6.81 -13.80 14.76
N LEU A 576 7.57 -12.90 15.38
CA LEU A 576 9.00 -13.05 15.66
C LEU A 576 9.30 -13.90 16.91
N ALA A 577 8.31 -14.11 17.79
CA ALA A 577 8.45 -14.80 19.08
C ALA A 577 8.82 -16.29 19.01
N PRO A 578 8.37 -17.11 18.04
CA PRO A 578 8.71 -18.53 17.97
C PRO A 578 10.21 -18.82 17.83
N LYS A 579 10.99 -17.88 17.28
CA LYS A 579 12.44 -18.03 17.14
C LYS A 579 13.24 -17.49 18.35
N VAL A 580 12.61 -16.87 19.36
CA VAL A 580 13.31 -16.29 20.53
C VAL A 580 13.55 -17.33 21.63
N ARG A 581 12.75 -18.40 21.66
CA ARG A 581 12.88 -19.46 22.68
C ARG A 581 14.09 -20.38 22.52
N GLU A 582 14.75 -20.39 21.37
CA GLU A 582 15.94 -21.22 21.17
C GLU A 582 17.23 -20.57 21.70
N GLN A 583 17.25 -19.26 22.00
CA GLN A 583 18.46 -18.57 22.48
C GLN A 583 18.17 -17.35 23.40
N ASN A 584 17.67 -17.54 24.63
CA ASN A 584 18.09 -16.71 25.79
C ASN A 584 17.48 -17.16 27.15
N PRO A 585 18.24 -17.19 28.26
CA PRO A 585 17.83 -17.72 29.57
C PRO A 585 17.16 -16.67 30.48
N TRP A 586 16.36 -15.75 29.95
CA TRP A 586 15.80 -14.61 30.72
C TRP A 586 14.40 -14.83 31.31
N THR A 587 13.81 -16.03 31.21
CA THR A 587 12.49 -16.34 31.80
C THR A 587 12.51 -16.60 33.32
N ALA A 588 13.44 -16.01 34.07
CA ALA A 588 13.55 -16.24 35.53
C ALA A 588 13.10 -15.06 36.40
N TYR A 589 12.61 -13.93 35.85
CA TYR A 589 12.18 -12.76 36.64
C TYR A 589 10.91 -12.06 36.12
N LEU A 590 9.95 -12.83 35.63
CA LEU A 590 8.52 -12.51 35.70
C LEU A 590 7.85 -13.64 36.49
#